data_AF-A0A6A8LLD7-F1
#
_entry.id   AF-A0A6A8LLD7-F1
#
_cell.length_a   1.000
_cell.length_b   1.000
_cell.length_c   1.000
_cell.angle_alpha   90.00
_cell.angle_beta   90.00
_cell.angle_gamma   90.00
#
_symmetry.space_group_name_H-M   'P 1'
#
loop_
_entity.id
_entity.type
_entity.pdbx_description
1 polymer ?
#
loop_
_entity_poly.entity_id
_entity_poly.type
_entity_poly.pdbx_seq_one_letter_code
_entity_poly.pdbx_strand_id
1 'polypeptide(L)'
;MAKAQADYEAAASVLSDKQATLEEKQAALEKAQTALAQAKQVLASLQAIKDAEDKAKAQAEEKAKNTHFAQTANGKVVDEKGNIMVGYSVKGNQVFDAQGKLVGTLAQTSTTRRMANTVKQENAKVLPQMGNKQNNATTVGAILVGLGSLLGLGVLGKRKED
;
A
#
# COMPACT_ATOMS: atom_id res chain seq x y z
N MET A 1 -66.66 25.40 -49.82
CA MET A 1 -66.09 24.11 -50.24
C MET A 1 -64.57 24.17 -50.23
N ALA A 2 -63.87 24.51 -51.32
CA ALA A 2 -62.41 24.37 -51.46
C ALA A 2 -61.55 24.86 -50.26
N LYS A 3 -61.80 26.08 -49.75
CA LYS A 3 -61.02 26.61 -48.61
C LYS A 3 -61.13 25.73 -47.34
N ALA A 4 -62.34 25.29 -46.99
CA ALA A 4 -62.54 24.45 -45.81
C ALA A 4 -61.86 23.07 -45.92
N GLN A 5 -61.68 22.56 -47.14
CA GLN A 5 -60.94 21.32 -47.38
C GLN A 5 -59.43 21.54 -47.22
N ALA A 6 -58.88 22.63 -47.77
CA ALA A 6 -57.47 22.99 -47.57
C ALA A 6 -57.15 23.26 -46.09
N ASP A 7 -58.04 23.94 -45.37
CA ASP A 7 -57.90 24.21 -43.92
C ASP A 7 -57.94 22.88 -43.12
N TYR A 8 -58.75 21.89 -43.53
CA TYR A 8 -58.80 20.56 -42.92
C TYR A 8 -57.53 19.73 -43.19
N GLU A 9 -57.04 19.70 -44.44
CA GLU A 9 -55.82 18.98 -44.81
C GLU A 9 -54.59 19.57 -44.10
N ALA A 10 -54.51 20.90 -43.96
CA ALA A 10 -53.48 21.57 -43.16
C ALA A 10 -53.56 21.18 -41.67
N ALA A 11 -54.76 21.16 -41.08
CA ALA A 11 -54.96 20.75 -39.69
C ALA A 11 -54.59 19.26 -39.45
N ALA A 12 -54.91 18.38 -40.41
CA ALA A 12 -54.54 16.96 -40.35
C ALA A 12 -53.02 16.75 -40.43
N SER A 13 -52.32 17.48 -41.30
CA SER A 13 -50.85 17.45 -41.36
C SER A 13 -50.23 17.90 -40.03
N VAL A 14 -50.70 19.03 -39.48
CA VAL A 14 -50.21 19.54 -38.19
C VAL A 14 -50.48 18.55 -37.05
N LEU A 15 -51.63 17.87 -37.04
CA LEU A 15 -51.92 16.84 -36.05
C LEU A 15 -50.90 15.68 -36.14
N SER A 16 -50.62 15.20 -37.36
CA SER A 16 -49.67 14.12 -37.61
C SER A 16 -48.25 14.50 -37.18
N ASP A 17 -47.78 15.71 -37.54
CA ASP A 17 -46.47 16.22 -37.11
C ASP A 17 -46.34 16.31 -35.58
N LYS A 18 -47.42 16.73 -34.89
CA LYS A 18 -47.46 16.80 -33.42
C LYS A 18 -47.50 15.43 -32.77
N GLN A 19 -48.18 14.44 -33.36
CA GLN A 19 -48.17 13.05 -32.90
C GLN A 19 -46.77 12.44 -33.03
N ALA A 20 -46.14 12.55 -34.21
CA ALA A 20 -44.77 12.09 -34.43
C ALA A 20 -43.76 12.76 -33.48
N THR A 21 -43.89 14.07 -33.26
CA THR A 21 -43.06 14.80 -32.27
C THR A 21 -43.27 14.26 -30.86
N LEU A 22 -44.51 13.97 -30.46
CA LEU A 22 -44.85 13.48 -29.12
C LEU A 22 -44.28 12.08 -28.87
N GLU A 23 -44.40 11.18 -29.83
CA GLU A 23 -43.80 9.84 -29.80
C GLU A 23 -42.26 9.92 -29.68
N GLU A 24 -41.61 10.79 -30.47
CA GLU A 24 -40.16 11.01 -30.39
C GLU A 24 -39.74 11.50 -28.99
N LYS A 25 -40.49 12.44 -28.39
CA LYS A 25 -40.19 12.93 -27.03
C LYS A 25 -40.45 11.88 -25.94
N GLN A 26 -41.46 11.02 -26.10
CA GLN A 26 -41.71 9.90 -25.18
C GLN A 26 -40.56 8.90 -25.24
N ALA A 27 -40.14 8.45 -26.43
CA ALA A 27 -39.01 7.54 -26.59
C ALA A 27 -37.69 8.12 -26.05
N ALA A 28 -37.44 9.42 -26.24
CA ALA A 28 -36.28 10.10 -25.67
C ALA A 28 -36.32 10.14 -24.13
N LEU A 29 -37.50 10.34 -23.54
CA LEU A 29 -37.72 10.37 -22.10
C LEU A 29 -37.53 8.99 -21.45
N GLU A 30 -38.07 7.92 -22.04
CA GLU A 30 -37.85 6.54 -21.57
C GLU A 30 -36.37 6.14 -21.63
N LYS A 31 -35.67 6.51 -22.71
CA LYS A 31 -34.23 6.30 -22.85
C LYS A 31 -33.43 7.05 -21.79
N ALA A 32 -33.80 8.30 -21.48
CA ALA A 32 -33.18 9.09 -20.43
C ALA A 32 -33.44 8.51 -19.03
N GLN A 33 -34.66 8.03 -18.74
CA GLN A 33 -34.98 7.36 -17.49
C GLN A 33 -34.18 6.06 -17.29
N THR A 34 -34.02 5.26 -18.36
CA THR A 34 -33.24 4.02 -18.34
C THR A 34 -31.76 4.31 -18.07
N ALA A 35 -31.17 5.30 -18.75
CA ALA A 35 -29.79 5.73 -18.50
C ALA A 35 -29.59 6.23 -17.07
N LEU A 36 -30.56 6.98 -16.51
CA LEU A 36 -30.53 7.46 -15.13
C LEU A 36 -30.62 6.31 -14.12
N ALA A 37 -31.44 5.29 -14.38
CA ALA A 37 -31.51 4.08 -13.55
C ALA A 37 -30.18 3.30 -13.55
N GLN A 38 -29.57 3.11 -14.72
CA GLN A 38 -28.25 2.48 -14.86
C GLN A 38 -27.16 3.27 -14.12
N ALA A 39 -27.14 4.60 -14.25
CA ALA A 39 -26.18 5.46 -13.56
C ALA A 39 -26.31 5.37 -12.03
N LYS A 40 -27.54 5.32 -11.50
CA LYS A 40 -27.79 5.08 -10.06
C LYS A 40 -27.27 3.73 -9.59
N GLN A 41 -27.46 2.67 -10.39
CA GLN A 41 -26.95 1.34 -10.07
C GLN A 41 -25.41 1.31 -10.02
N VAL A 42 -24.74 1.91 -11.01
CA VAL A 42 -23.27 2.03 -11.03
C VAL A 42 -22.75 2.82 -9.83
N LEU A 43 -23.40 3.93 -9.47
CA LEU A 43 -23.02 4.72 -8.29
C LEU A 43 -23.16 3.92 -6.99
N ALA A 44 -24.25 3.17 -6.83
CA ALA A 44 -24.43 2.28 -5.68
C ALA A 44 -23.36 1.18 -5.61
N SER A 45 -22.98 0.58 -6.74
CA SER A 45 -21.87 -0.38 -6.81
C SER A 45 -20.53 0.24 -6.45
N LEU A 46 -20.21 1.44 -6.95
CA LEU A 46 -18.98 2.16 -6.61
C LEU A 46 -18.92 2.52 -5.11
N GLN A 47 -20.04 2.96 -4.52
CA GLN A 47 -20.09 3.22 -3.09
C GLN A 47 -19.88 1.95 -2.27
N ALA A 48 -20.50 0.83 -2.66
CA ALA A 48 -20.31 -0.46 -1.99
C ALA A 48 -18.85 -0.98 -2.08
N ILE A 49 -18.17 -0.75 -3.20
CA ILE A 49 -16.74 -1.05 -3.36
C ILE A 49 -15.92 -0.18 -2.40
N LYS A 50 -16.15 1.13 -2.39
CA LYS A 50 -15.43 2.07 -1.51
C LYS A 50 -15.64 1.73 -0.02
N ASP A 51 -16.88 1.45 0.39
CA ASP A 51 -17.18 1.05 1.77
C ASP A 51 -16.49 -0.28 2.14
N ALA A 52 -16.29 -1.19 1.18
CA ALA A 52 -15.55 -2.43 1.39
C ALA A 52 -14.03 -2.19 1.46
N GLU A 53 -13.47 -1.29 0.64
CA GLU A 53 -12.07 -0.87 0.69
C GLU A 53 -11.74 -0.17 2.03
N ASP A 54 -12.58 0.78 2.46
CA ASP A 54 -12.39 1.49 3.73
C ASP A 54 -12.50 0.53 4.93
N LYS A 55 -13.44 -0.43 4.91
CA LYS A 55 -13.51 -1.51 5.92
C LYS A 55 -12.27 -2.41 5.89
N ALA A 56 -11.79 -2.82 4.71
CA ALA A 56 -10.60 -3.65 4.58
C ALA A 56 -9.33 -2.93 5.06
N LYS A 57 -9.23 -1.62 4.81
CA LYS A 57 -8.15 -0.75 5.30
C LYS A 57 -8.20 -0.59 6.81
N ALA A 58 -9.38 -0.29 7.38
CA ALA A 58 -9.56 -0.20 8.83
C ALA A 58 -9.18 -1.51 9.55
N GLN A 59 -9.62 -2.66 9.01
CA GLN A 59 -9.23 -3.98 9.55
C GLN A 59 -7.74 -4.27 9.41
N ALA A 60 -7.08 -3.80 8.34
CA ALA A 60 -5.63 -3.94 8.19
C ALA A 60 -4.86 -3.07 9.19
N GLU A 61 -5.30 -1.83 9.42
CA GLU A 61 -4.72 -0.93 10.42
C GLU A 61 -4.94 -1.43 11.86
N GLU A 62 -6.10 -2.01 12.16
CA GLU A 62 -6.39 -2.61 13.48
C GLU A 62 -5.56 -3.88 13.71
N LYS A 63 -5.43 -4.74 12.70
CA LYS A 63 -4.51 -5.90 12.76
C LYS A 63 -3.06 -5.46 12.95
N ALA A 64 -2.62 -4.37 12.30
CA ALA A 64 -1.28 -3.83 12.46
C ALA A 64 -1.03 -3.22 13.87
N LYS A 65 -2.05 -2.66 14.52
CA LYS A 65 -1.93 -2.19 15.92
C LYS A 65 -1.75 -3.35 16.90
N ASN A 66 -2.39 -4.48 16.62
CA ASN A 66 -2.36 -5.69 17.44
C ASN A 66 -1.25 -6.70 17.07
N THR A 67 -0.35 -6.37 16.14
CA THR A 67 0.83 -7.17 15.81
C THR A 67 2.11 -6.43 16.20
N HIS A 68 2.83 -7.01 17.15
CA HIS A 68 4.01 -6.40 17.73
C HIS A 68 5.30 -7.02 17.18
N PHE A 69 6.13 -6.19 16.54
CA PHE A 69 7.44 -6.59 16.06
C PHE A 69 8.53 -5.95 16.93
N ALA A 70 9.66 -6.63 17.10
CA ALA A 70 10.87 -6.02 17.67
C ALA A 70 11.89 -5.73 16.58
N GLN A 71 12.80 -4.80 16.84
CA GLN A 71 13.99 -4.58 16.02
C GLN A 71 15.25 -4.95 16.80
N THR A 72 16.17 -5.61 16.11
CA THR A 72 17.51 -5.95 16.62
C THR A 72 18.47 -4.78 16.45
N ALA A 73 19.60 -4.81 17.16
CA ALA A 73 20.66 -3.80 17.04
C ALA A 73 21.29 -3.75 15.63
N ASN A 74 21.23 -4.84 14.86
CA ASN A 74 21.65 -4.89 13.45
C ASN A 74 20.51 -4.52 12.46
N GLY A 75 19.41 -3.94 12.96
CA GLY A 75 18.31 -3.39 12.15
C GLY A 75 17.28 -4.39 11.64
N LYS A 76 17.48 -5.70 11.84
CA LYS A 76 16.51 -6.74 11.42
C LYS A 76 15.24 -6.68 12.26
N VAL A 77 14.11 -6.89 11.59
CA VAL A 77 12.78 -7.01 12.21
C VAL A 77 12.53 -8.44 12.65
N VAL A 78 11.92 -8.63 13.83
CA VAL A 78 11.59 -9.93 14.43
C VAL A 78 10.10 -9.95 14.79
N ASP A 79 9.39 -11.03 14.45
CA ASP A 79 7.97 -11.22 14.82
C ASP A 79 7.79 -11.76 16.25
N GLU A 80 6.54 -11.77 16.74
CA GLU A 80 6.17 -12.31 18.06
C GLU A 80 6.56 -13.79 18.26
N LYS A 81 6.72 -14.56 17.18
CA LYS A 81 7.10 -15.97 17.22
C LYS A 81 8.63 -16.15 17.30
N GLY A 82 9.40 -15.09 17.11
CA GLY A 82 10.86 -15.09 17.09
C GLY A 82 11.48 -15.28 15.70
N ASN A 83 10.71 -15.16 14.62
CA ASN A 83 11.20 -15.25 13.25
C ASN A 83 11.79 -13.93 12.78
N ILE A 84 12.88 -13.97 12.00
CA ILE A 84 13.47 -12.78 11.38
C ILE A 84 12.74 -12.49 10.07
N MET A 85 12.15 -11.30 9.97
CA MET A 85 11.37 -10.86 8.80
C MET A 85 12.29 -10.17 7.78
N VAL A 86 12.70 -10.92 6.74
CA VAL A 86 13.60 -10.42 5.70
C VAL A 86 12.86 -9.40 4.80
N GLY A 87 13.53 -8.30 4.47
CA GLY A 87 12.97 -7.22 3.64
C GLY A 87 12.01 -6.27 4.37
N TYR A 88 11.61 -6.59 5.61
CA TYR A 88 10.76 -5.71 6.41
C TYR A 88 11.55 -4.50 6.89
N SER A 89 10.86 -3.35 7.00
CA SER A 89 11.47 -2.08 7.41
C SER A 89 10.68 -1.41 8.52
N VAL A 90 11.36 -0.57 9.30
CA VAL A 90 10.78 0.17 10.43
C VAL A 90 10.88 1.66 10.14
N LYS A 91 9.79 2.41 10.31
CA LYS A 91 9.78 3.88 10.21
C LYS A 91 9.03 4.44 11.42
N GLY A 92 9.75 5.13 12.31
CA GLY A 92 9.20 5.52 13.61
C GLY A 92 8.71 4.29 14.38
N ASN A 93 7.44 4.29 14.78
CA ASN A 93 6.83 3.18 15.53
C ASN A 93 6.04 2.19 14.65
N GLN A 94 6.20 2.25 13.33
CA GLN A 94 5.48 1.43 12.35
C GLN A 94 6.41 0.44 11.63
N VAL A 95 5.90 -0.76 11.35
CA VAL A 95 6.61 -1.82 10.62
C VAL A 95 5.92 -2.11 9.30
N PHE A 96 6.72 -2.14 8.24
CA PHE A 96 6.31 -2.34 6.85
C PHE A 96 6.90 -3.64 6.30
N ASP A 97 6.13 -4.35 5.48
CA ASP A 97 6.63 -5.52 4.76
C ASP A 97 7.59 -5.14 3.60
N ALA A 98 8.09 -6.16 2.89
CA ALA A 98 8.99 -5.98 1.76
C ALA A 98 8.36 -5.23 0.56
N GLN A 99 7.03 -5.12 0.53
CA GLN A 99 6.25 -4.38 -0.47
C GLN A 99 5.93 -2.95 0.00
N GLY A 100 6.35 -2.56 1.21
CA GLY A 100 6.10 -1.25 1.79
C GLY A 100 4.69 -1.06 2.37
N LYS A 101 3.93 -2.13 2.59
CA LYS A 101 2.61 -2.08 3.24
C LYS A 101 2.79 -2.11 4.77
N LEU A 102 2.00 -1.30 5.48
CA LEU A 102 1.94 -1.34 6.95
C LEU A 102 1.40 -2.71 7.43
N VAL A 103 2.17 -3.40 8.26
CA VAL A 103 1.87 -4.76 8.76
C VAL A 103 1.95 -4.91 10.27
N GLY A 104 2.49 -3.91 10.97
CA GLY A 104 2.57 -3.94 12.43
C GLY A 104 3.05 -2.65 13.08
N THR A 105 3.18 -2.71 14.40
CA THR A 105 3.84 -1.68 15.21
C THR A 105 5.16 -2.20 15.78
N LEU A 106 6.12 -1.29 15.97
CA LEU A 106 7.34 -1.59 16.69
C LEU A 106 7.04 -1.58 18.20
N ALA A 107 7.30 -2.69 18.88
CA ALA A 107 7.28 -2.78 20.32
C ALA A 107 8.63 -2.31 20.89
N GLN A 108 8.59 -1.42 21.87
CA GLN A 108 9.79 -0.92 22.57
C GLN A 108 10.51 -2.01 23.38
N THR A 109 9.78 -3.05 23.78
CA THR A 109 10.29 -4.22 24.48
C THR A 109 9.74 -5.49 23.83
N SER A 110 10.45 -6.61 23.94
CA SER A 110 9.99 -7.87 23.36
C SER A 110 8.79 -8.43 24.12
N THR A 111 7.61 -8.41 23.49
CA THR A 111 6.34 -8.90 24.06
C THR A 111 6.32 -10.41 24.35
N THR A 112 7.17 -11.22 23.68
CA THR A 112 7.24 -12.67 23.90
C THR A 112 8.66 -13.15 24.24
N ARG A 113 8.75 -14.29 24.96
CA ARG A 113 10.03 -14.95 25.26
C ARG A 113 10.80 -15.37 24.01
N ARG A 114 10.11 -15.79 22.94
CA ARG A 114 10.77 -16.22 21.69
C ARG A 114 11.38 -15.03 20.97
N MET A 115 10.62 -13.95 20.81
CA MET A 115 11.14 -12.70 20.24
C MET A 115 12.31 -12.14 21.07
N ALA A 116 12.21 -12.14 22.40
CA ALA A 116 13.29 -11.72 23.29
C ALA A 116 14.56 -12.56 23.10
N ASN A 117 14.44 -13.88 22.92
CA ASN A 117 15.57 -14.77 22.71
C ASN A 117 16.22 -14.55 21.34
N THR A 118 15.44 -14.45 20.27
CA THR A 118 15.98 -14.14 18.93
C THR A 118 16.68 -12.78 18.91
N VAL A 119 16.07 -11.75 19.50
CA VAL A 119 16.68 -10.41 19.59
C VAL A 119 17.99 -10.45 20.37
N LYS A 120 18.05 -11.16 21.51
CA LYS A 120 19.30 -11.34 22.27
C LYS A 120 20.37 -12.08 21.47
N GLN A 121 20.02 -13.15 20.73
CA GLN A 121 20.98 -13.90 19.92
C GLN A 121 21.51 -13.08 18.74
N GLU A 122 20.64 -12.39 18.00
CA GLU A 122 21.07 -11.52 16.89
C GLU A 122 21.90 -10.32 17.39
N ASN A 123 21.54 -9.74 18.54
CA ASN A 123 22.35 -8.69 19.16
C ASN A 123 23.71 -9.20 19.65
N ALA A 124 23.81 -10.44 20.12
CA ALA A 124 25.09 -11.06 20.51
C ALA A 124 25.99 -11.44 19.30
N LYS A 125 25.42 -11.56 18.10
CA LYS A 125 26.18 -11.70 16.84
C LYS A 125 26.74 -10.38 16.33
N VAL A 126 26.20 -9.24 16.77
CA VAL A 126 26.93 -7.97 16.68
C VAL A 126 28.10 -8.13 17.64
N LEU A 127 29.31 -8.30 17.08
CA LEU A 127 30.49 -8.54 17.90
C LEU A 127 30.57 -7.46 18.99
N PRO A 128 30.70 -7.81 20.28
CA PRO A 128 31.28 -6.85 21.20
C PRO A 128 32.62 -6.45 20.60
N GLN A 129 32.89 -5.15 20.49
CA GLN A 129 34.25 -4.71 20.22
C GLN A 129 35.14 -5.39 21.26
N MET A 130 36.11 -6.19 20.82
CA MET A 130 36.94 -6.99 21.72
C MET A 130 37.94 -6.09 22.45
N GLY A 131 37.40 -5.34 23.43
CA GLY A 131 38.11 -4.55 24.41
C GLY A 131 38.23 -5.32 25.72
N ASN A 132 39.26 -6.16 25.78
CA ASN A 132 39.86 -6.74 26.97
C ASN A 132 39.06 -7.78 27.79
N LYS A 133 39.55 -9.03 27.77
CA LYS A 133 39.63 -9.82 29.01
C LYS A 133 40.80 -9.26 29.82
N GLN A 134 40.52 -8.45 30.84
CA GLN A 134 41.19 -8.66 32.12
C GLN A 134 40.38 -8.07 33.28
N ASN A 135 40.53 -8.72 34.42
CA ASN A 135 40.00 -8.35 35.71
C ASN A 135 40.60 -7.03 36.23
N ASN A 136 39.81 -6.36 37.07
CA ASN A 136 40.14 -5.17 37.86
C ASN A 136 40.29 -3.86 37.07
N ALA A 137 39.22 -3.05 37.17
CA ALA A 137 39.20 -1.59 37.18
C ALA A 137 39.91 -0.79 36.04
N THR A 138 39.10 0.08 35.41
CA THR A 138 39.51 1.40 34.91
C THR A 138 40.27 1.47 33.57
N THR A 139 39.53 1.94 32.56
CA THR A 139 39.93 2.96 31.57
C THR A 139 41.25 2.79 30.79
N VAL A 140 41.13 2.28 29.57
CA VAL A 140 41.94 2.67 28.38
C VAL A 140 41.01 2.49 27.16
N GLY A 141 40.98 3.31 26.11
CA GLY A 141 41.76 4.48 25.71
C GLY A 141 41.78 4.54 24.17
N ALA A 142 41.57 5.70 23.57
CA ALA A 142 41.33 5.85 22.13
C ALA A 142 42.60 5.77 21.26
N ILE A 143 42.47 5.33 19.99
CA ILE A 143 43.39 5.70 18.89
C ILE A 143 42.59 5.89 17.57
N LEU A 144 42.84 7.00 16.86
CA LEU A 144 42.37 7.27 15.49
C LEU A 144 43.40 6.83 14.43
N VAL A 145 42.93 6.13 13.38
CA VAL A 145 43.38 6.21 11.97
C VAL A 145 42.18 5.75 11.11
N GLY A 146 41.81 6.30 9.95
CA GLY A 146 42.26 7.48 9.19
C GLY A 146 41.41 7.62 7.90
N LEU A 147 41.59 8.69 7.11
CA LEU A 147 40.95 8.84 5.78
C LEU A 147 41.91 8.41 4.66
N GLY A 148 41.44 7.61 3.71
CA GLY A 148 42.22 7.17 2.54
C GLY A 148 41.34 6.84 1.34
N SER A 149 41.06 7.84 0.51
CA SER A 149 40.45 7.66 -0.82
C SER A 149 41.49 7.14 -1.83
N LEU A 150 41.06 6.39 -2.85
CA LEU A 150 41.58 6.26 -4.24
C LEU A 150 40.91 4.98 -4.84
N LEU A 151 40.07 5.02 -5.88
CA LEU A 151 40.37 5.23 -7.31
C LEU A 151 41.48 4.30 -7.87
N GLY A 152 41.09 3.43 -8.80
CA GLY A 152 41.90 2.39 -9.47
C GLY A 152 41.00 1.16 -9.71
N LEU A 153 40.36 0.93 -10.87
CA LEU A 153 40.81 1.01 -12.27
C LEU A 153 42.06 0.16 -12.54
N GLY A 154 41.83 -1.01 -13.15
CA GLY A 154 42.81 -2.07 -13.43
C GLY A 154 42.04 -3.38 -13.67
N VAL A 155 41.37 -3.62 -14.80
CA VAL A 155 41.90 -3.80 -16.18
C VAL A 155 42.86 -5.00 -16.29
N LEU A 156 42.29 -6.12 -16.76
CA LEU A 156 42.81 -7.02 -17.80
C LEU A 156 44.11 -7.84 -17.56
N GLY A 157 43.97 -9.17 -17.55
CA GLY A 157 45.07 -10.13 -17.71
C GLY A 157 44.64 -11.56 -17.33
N LYS A 158 44.06 -12.34 -18.26
CA LYS A 158 44.70 -13.41 -19.07
C LYS A 158 45.06 -14.71 -18.32
N ARG A 159 44.53 -15.83 -18.86
CA ARG A 159 45.10 -17.21 -19.06
C ARG A 159 46.04 -17.79 -17.96
N LYS A 160 46.01 -19.09 -17.62
CA LYS A 160 46.02 -20.26 -18.53
C LYS A 160 45.91 -21.57 -17.71
N GLU A 161 45.49 -22.66 -18.36
CA GLU A 161 45.53 -24.07 -17.89
C GLU A 161 44.68 -24.41 -16.64
N ASP A 162 44.09 -25.61 -16.51
CA ASP A 162 44.25 -26.85 -17.31
C ASP A 162 43.27 -27.01 -18.50
#